data_AF-A0A9J7EP33-F1
#
_entry.id   AF-A0A9J7EP33-F1
#
_cell.length_a   1.000
_cell.length_b   1.000
_cell.length_c   1.000
_cell.angle_alpha   90.00
_cell.angle_beta   90.00
_cell.angle_gamma   90.00
#
_symmetry.space_group_name_H-M   'P 1'
#
loop_
_entity.id
_entity.type
_entity.pdbx_description
1 polymer ?
#
loop_
_entity_poly.entity_id
_entity_poly.type
_entity_poly.pdbx_seq_one_letter_code
_entity_poly.pdbx_strand_id
1 'polypeptide(L)'
;MASLSRIQKLALISLGAVGGGLAYYRINSDSKEKRFNAFNSWTTNFTPSVQWEKNWDHREPECLVKPIKHGLEEDDNKYNEKLEKAKSRAVRHLFLIRHGQYNVDGAKDKDRTLTDLGRLQADLTGQRLALLDIKWDLLVQSTMTRAQETGTIIAKHLDKDIEVRDCQLIEEGAPIPPEPPVGHWRPEPKQFFQDSARIEAGFRRYFYRAPPEQTEDTYTLLVCHANVIRYFVCKALQFPPEGWLRLSLNHASITWLSIMPNGNVVLRSLSDTGHMDPKYITSRTGPG
;
A
#
# COMPACT_ATOMS: atom_id res chain seq x y z
N MET A 1 59.17 58.29 3.64
CA MET A 1 58.03 57.64 2.94
C MET A 1 58.34 57.64 1.45
N ALA A 2 58.55 56.47 0.84
CA ALA A 2 58.89 56.37 -0.58
C ALA A 2 57.61 56.51 -1.44
N SER A 3 57.59 57.50 -2.33
CA SER A 3 56.48 57.76 -3.26
C SER A 3 56.68 56.99 -4.56
N LEU A 4 55.79 56.03 -4.85
CA LEU A 4 55.77 55.28 -6.12
C LEU A 4 55.47 56.20 -7.32
N SER A 5 56.20 56.02 -8.41
CA SER A 5 56.03 56.82 -9.64
C SER A 5 54.73 56.46 -10.37
N ARG A 6 54.20 57.38 -11.20
CA ARG A 6 52.95 57.16 -11.97
C ARG A 6 52.97 55.89 -12.82
N ILE A 7 54.13 55.51 -13.36
CA ILE A 7 54.30 54.31 -14.19
C ILE A 7 54.19 53.03 -13.34
N GLN A 8 54.74 53.05 -12.12
CA GLN A 8 54.64 51.91 -11.18
C GLN A 8 53.19 51.70 -10.70
N LYS A 9 52.43 52.78 -10.50
CA LYS A 9 51.00 52.69 -10.15
C LYS A 9 50.16 52.10 -11.28
N LEU A 10 50.42 52.50 -12.53
CA LEU A 10 49.75 51.95 -13.71
C LEU A 10 50.07 50.45 -13.92
N ALA A 11 51.32 50.04 -13.71
CA ALA A 11 51.72 48.64 -13.79
C ALA A 11 51.06 47.77 -12.70
N LEU A 12 50.93 48.29 -11.47
CA LEU A 12 50.23 47.59 -10.38
C LEU A 12 48.73 47.41 -10.64
N ILE A 13 48.08 48.42 -11.23
CA ILE A 13 46.66 48.36 -11.59
C ILE A 13 46.43 47.37 -12.75
N SER A 14 47.31 47.36 -13.75
CA SER A 14 47.19 46.43 -14.89
C SER A 14 47.47 44.97 -14.48
N LEU A 15 48.46 44.73 -13.62
CA LEU A 15 48.71 43.40 -13.04
C LEU A 15 47.54 42.92 -12.16
N GLY A 16 46.93 43.83 -11.39
CA GLY A 16 45.74 43.52 -10.58
C GLY A 16 44.51 43.17 -11.41
N ALA A 17 44.26 43.90 -12.50
CA ALA A 17 43.12 43.64 -13.39
C ALA A 17 43.29 42.33 -14.19
N VAL A 18 44.50 42.04 -14.68
CA VAL A 18 44.79 40.80 -15.41
C VAL A 18 44.78 39.60 -14.46
N GLY A 19 45.35 39.75 -13.25
CA GLY A 19 45.32 38.71 -12.22
C GLY A 19 43.90 38.42 -11.71
N GLY A 20 43.09 39.45 -11.49
CA GLY A 20 41.69 39.34 -11.10
C GLY A 20 40.82 38.70 -12.20
N GLY A 21 41.03 39.09 -13.46
CA GLY A 21 40.33 38.50 -14.61
C GLY A 21 40.68 37.02 -14.83
N LEU A 22 41.96 36.65 -14.70
CA LEU A 22 42.39 35.25 -14.78
C LEU A 22 41.90 34.42 -13.60
N ALA A 23 41.86 34.98 -12.38
CA ALA A 23 41.30 34.31 -11.22
C ALA A 23 39.78 34.10 -11.38
N TYR A 24 39.04 35.12 -11.82
CA TYR A 24 37.61 35.03 -12.08
C TYR A 24 37.31 34.01 -13.20
N TYR A 25 38.05 34.06 -14.30
CA TYR A 25 37.90 33.10 -15.40
C TYR A 25 38.22 31.68 -14.94
N ARG A 26 39.28 31.47 -14.15
CA ARG A 26 39.66 30.15 -13.64
C ARG A 26 38.66 29.60 -12.62
N ILE A 27 38.12 30.46 -11.74
CA ILE A 27 37.07 30.08 -10.78
C ILE A 27 35.76 29.72 -11.50
N ASN A 28 35.37 30.45 -12.56
CA ASN A 28 34.15 30.15 -13.32
C ASN A 28 34.32 29.07 -14.40
N SER A 29 35.52 28.89 -14.97
CA SER A 29 35.77 27.87 -15.99
C SER A 29 35.93 26.48 -15.38
N ASP A 30 36.39 26.40 -14.13
CA ASP A 30 36.53 25.15 -13.38
C ASP A 30 35.20 24.75 -12.74
N SER A 31 34.16 24.69 -13.58
CA SER A 31 32.79 24.21 -13.30
C SER A 31 32.73 22.71 -12.98
N LYS A 32 33.80 22.17 -12.37
CA LYS A 32 33.77 20.99 -11.49
C LYS A 32 33.61 21.42 -10.04
N GLU A 33 32.76 22.42 -9.77
CA GLU A 33 32.02 22.36 -8.51
C GLU A 33 31.35 21.00 -8.50
N LYS A 34 31.89 20.09 -7.68
CA LYS A 34 31.13 19.00 -7.11
C LYS A 34 29.95 19.70 -6.47
N ARG A 35 28.85 19.82 -7.21
CA ARG A 35 27.54 20.15 -6.65
C ARG A 35 27.42 19.18 -5.50
N PHE A 36 27.46 19.70 -4.28
CA PHE A 36 27.03 18.95 -3.14
C PHE A 36 25.56 18.70 -3.42
N ASN A 37 25.27 17.56 -4.06
CA ASN A 37 23.92 17.11 -4.23
C ASN A 37 23.41 16.95 -2.81
N ALA A 38 22.60 17.91 -2.37
CA ALA A 38 21.86 17.81 -1.13
C ALA A 38 20.93 16.62 -1.32
N PHE A 39 21.38 15.49 -0.80
CA PHE A 39 20.66 14.24 -0.90
C PHE A 39 19.54 14.30 0.13
N ASN A 40 18.29 14.41 -0.33
CA ASN A 40 17.09 14.51 0.52
C ASN A 40 16.84 13.27 1.40
N SER A 41 17.67 12.23 1.31
CA SER A 41 17.59 11.01 2.10
C SER A 41 18.97 10.61 2.62
N TRP A 42 19.01 10.09 3.85
CA TRP A 42 20.21 9.50 4.45
C TRP A 42 20.66 8.20 3.75
N THR A 43 19.83 7.64 2.86
CA THR A 43 20.05 6.37 2.16
C THR A 43 20.69 6.51 0.77
N THR A 44 21.29 7.64 0.41
CA THR A 44 21.62 7.94 -1.00
C THR A 44 22.73 7.15 -1.65
N ASN A 45 23.42 6.28 -0.90
CA ASN A 45 24.34 5.27 -1.43
C ASN A 45 23.83 3.83 -1.23
N PHE A 46 22.58 3.66 -0.79
CA PHE A 46 21.96 2.35 -0.59
C PHE A 46 20.99 2.05 -1.74
N THR A 47 21.28 0.99 -2.49
CA THR A 47 20.38 0.45 -3.50
C THR A 47 19.62 -0.71 -2.89
N PRO A 48 18.28 -0.62 -2.74
CA PRO A 48 17.49 -1.75 -2.23
C PRO A 48 17.49 -2.90 -3.24
N SER A 49 17.34 -4.13 -2.74
CA SER A 49 17.23 -5.33 -3.59
C SER A 49 15.99 -5.31 -4.48
N VAL A 50 14.90 -4.69 -4.00
CA VAL A 50 13.67 -4.44 -4.74
C VAL A 50 13.36 -2.95 -4.61
N GLN A 51 13.20 -2.28 -5.74
CA GLN A 51 12.79 -0.88 -5.77
C GLN A 51 11.28 -0.78 -5.71
N TRP A 52 10.79 0.24 -5.01
CA TRP A 52 9.36 0.54 -4.95
C TRP A 52 8.86 1.04 -6.31
N GLU A 53 7.93 0.32 -6.93
CA GLU A 53 7.18 0.77 -8.09
C GLU A 53 6.16 1.82 -7.64
N LYS A 54 6.40 3.09 -7.99
CA LYS A 54 5.51 4.19 -7.59
C LYS A 54 4.12 4.12 -8.24
N ASN A 55 4.06 3.74 -9.52
CA ASN A 55 2.83 3.69 -10.30
C ASN A 55 2.18 2.29 -10.33
N TRP A 56 2.30 1.53 -9.24
CA TRP A 56 1.80 0.15 -9.12
C TRP A 56 0.27 0.04 -9.31
N ASP A 57 -0.45 1.14 -9.06
CA ASP A 57 -1.90 1.24 -9.20
C ASP A 57 -2.35 2.00 -10.47
N HIS A 58 -1.39 2.38 -11.33
CA HIS A 58 -1.61 3.16 -12.56
C HIS A 58 -2.29 4.51 -12.35
N ARG A 59 -2.11 5.13 -11.17
CA ARG A 59 -2.74 6.40 -10.78
C ARG A 59 -1.73 7.49 -10.40
N GLU A 60 -0.45 7.30 -10.71
CA GLU A 60 0.55 8.34 -10.52
C GLU A 60 0.21 9.58 -11.38
N PRO A 61 0.15 10.80 -10.82
CA PRO A 61 -0.30 12.01 -11.54
C PRO A 61 0.46 12.26 -12.84
N GLU A 62 1.78 12.02 -12.86
CA GLU A 62 2.62 12.16 -14.06
C GLU A 62 2.25 11.17 -15.17
N CYS A 63 1.60 10.06 -14.84
CA CYS A 63 1.08 9.09 -15.81
C CYS A 63 -0.34 9.40 -16.28
N LEU A 64 -1.07 10.27 -15.56
CA LEU A 64 -2.44 10.67 -15.90
C LEU A 64 -2.49 11.95 -16.75
N VAL A 65 -1.48 12.81 -16.65
CA VAL A 65 -1.40 14.08 -17.38
C VAL A 65 -0.54 13.93 -18.64
N LYS A 66 -1.02 14.46 -19.77
CA LYS A 66 -0.25 14.43 -21.03
C LYS A 66 1.05 15.23 -20.90
N PRO A 67 2.19 14.68 -21.35
CA PRO A 67 3.46 15.39 -21.34
C PRO A 67 3.42 16.65 -22.21
N ILE A 68 4.19 17.66 -21.79
CA ILE A 68 4.39 18.90 -22.54
C ILE A 68 5.17 18.59 -23.83
N LYS A 69 4.73 19.15 -24.96
CA LYS A 69 5.38 18.95 -26.26
C LYS A 69 6.35 20.08 -26.63
N HIS A 70 6.15 21.28 -26.09
CA HIS A 70 6.91 22.49 -26.42
C HIS A 70 7.16 23.31 -25.15
N GLY A 71 8.40 23.76 -24.94
CA GLY A 71 8.86 24.37 -23.68
C GLY A 71 8.55 25.86 -23.53
N LEU A 72 7.27 26.23 -23.62
CA LEU A 72 6.81 27.58 -23.26
C LEU A 72 6.43 27.59 -21.77
N GLU A 73 6.79 28.64 -21.03
CA GLU A 73 6.50 28.75 -19.58
C GLU A 73 4.99 28.67 -19.25
N GLU A 74 4.11 29.14 -20.14
CA GLU A 74 2.65 28.99 -19.96
C GLU A 74 2.20 27.53 -20.04
N ASP A 75 2.88 26.70 -20.83
CA ASP A 75 2.57 25.27 -20.95
C ASP A 75 3.04 24.51 -19.71
N ASP A 76 4.15 24.95 -19.10
CA ASP A 76 4.65 24.42 -17.81
C ASP A 76 3.67 24.70 -16.66
N ASN A 77 3.16 25.93 -16.55
CA ASN A 77 2.18 26.29 -15.52
C ASN A 77 0.88 25.49 -15.66
N LYS A 78 0.33 25.39 -16.89
CA LYS A 78 -0.88 24.61 -17.17
C LYS A 78 -0.68 23.12 -16.91
N TYR A 79 0.51 22.58 -17.15
CA TYR A 79 0.85 21.20 -16.84
C TYR A 79 0.92 20.96 -15.33
N ASN A 80 1.60 21.83 -14.58
CA ASN A 80 1.70 21.75 -13.14
C ASN A 80 0.32 21.83 -12.47
N GLU A 81 -0.56 22.74 -12.93
CA GLU A 81 -1.95 22.80 -12.44
C GLU A 81 -2.71 21.48 -12.66
N LYS A 82 -2.51 20.83 -13.82
CA LYS A 82 -3.13 19.54 -14.10
C LYS A 82 -2.57 18.43 -13.22
N LEU A 83 -1.27 18.43 -12.95
CA LEU A 83 -0.65 17.49 -12.01
C LEU A 83 -1.21 17.67 -10.60
N GLU A 84 -1.29 18.91 -10.11
CA GLU A 84 -1.85 19.19 -8.77
C GLU A 84 -3.33 18.79 -8.65
N LYS A 85 -4.09 18.87 -9.75
CA LYS A 85 -5.49 18.39 -9.81
C LYS A 85 -5.59 16.86 -9.89
N ALA A 86 -4.58 16.19 -10.45
CA ALA A 86 -4.54 14.73 -10.55
C ALA A 86 -3.98 14.05 -9.28
N LYS A 87 -3.44 14.82 -8.33
CA LYS A 87 -2.92 14.29 -7.06
C LYS A 87 -4.05 13.83 -6.16
N SER A 88 -3.90 12.61 -5.66
CA SER A 88 -4.63 12.12 -4.51
C SER A 88 -4.31 12.96 -3.27
N ARG A 89 -5.28 13.13 -2.38
CA ARG A 89 -5.13 13.93 -1.15
C ARG A 89 -5.48 13.20 0.14
N ALA A 90 -6.25 12.12 0.03
CA ALA A 90 -6.74 11.36 1.17
C ALA A 90 -6.08 9.99 1.29
N VAL A 91 -6.03 9.47 2.51
CA VAL A 91 -5.56 8.12 2.84
C VAL A 91 -6.73 7.14 2.70
N ARG A 92 -6.46 5.98 2.10
CA ARG A 92 -7.41 4.85 2.10
C ARG A 92 -6.94 3.80 3.10
N HIS A 93 -7.73 3.58 4.14
CA HIS A 93 -7.53 2.52 5.12
C HIS A 93 -8.33 1.28 4.74
N LEU A 94 -7.64 0.15 4.61
CA LEU A 94 -8.22 -1.15 4.30
C LEU A 94 -8.03 -2.07 5.51
N PHE A 95 -9.14 -2.54 6.08
CA PHE A 95 -9.18 -3.50 7.17
C PHE A 95 -9.62 -4.85 6.63
N LEU A 96 -8.66 -5.76 6.46
CA LEU A 96 -8.89 -7.10 5.95
C LEU A 96 -9.18 -8.04 7.12
N ILE A 97 -10.36 -8.64 7.14
CA ILE A 97 -10.82 -9.52 8.21
C ILE A 97 -10.88 -10.95 7.68
N ARG A 98 -10.13 -11.88 8.29
CA ARG A 98 -10.31 -13.31 7.99
C ARG A 98 -11.63 -13.77 8.60
N HIS A 99 -12.41 -14.60 7.90
CA HIS A 99 -13.62 -15.21 8.50
C HIS A 99 -13.35 -15.91 9.85
N GLY A 100 -14.38 -16.07 10.68
CA GLY A 100 -14.35 -16.83 11.93
C GLY A 100 -14.15 -18.34 11.72
N GLN A 101 -13.88 -19.09 12.79
CA GLN A 101 -13.79 -20.55 12.72
C GLN A 101 -15.09 -21.16 12.17
N TYR A 102 -14.98 -22.16 11.30
CA TYR A 102 -16.12 -22.72 10.58
C TYR A 102 -16.02 -24.24 10.44
N ASN A 103 -17.15 -24.87 10.14
CA ASN A 103 -17.24 -26.28 9.84
C ASN A 103 -16.60 -26.59 8.48
N VAL A 104 -15.48 -27.31 8.47
CA VAL A 104 -14.78 -27.71 7.24
C VAL A 104 -15.38 -28.95 6.58
N ASP A 105 -16.10 -29.77 7.35
CA ASP A 105 -16.64 -31.06 6.91
C ASP A 105 -17.95 -30.90 6.09
N GLY A 106 -18.43 -29.66 5.94
CA GLY A 106 -19.58 -29.34 5.10
C GLY A 106 -19.35 -29.72 3.63
N ALA A 107 -20.30 -30.51 3.07
CA ALA A 107 -20.22 -31.01 1.71
C ALA A 107 -20.35 -29.90 0.65
N LYS A 108 -21.25 -28.93 0.89
CA LYS A 108 -21.44 -27.73 0.05
C LYS A 108 -21.07 -26.49 0.84
N ASP A 109 -20.80 -25.37 0.15
CA ASP A 109 -20.42 -24.13 0.82
C ASP A 109 -21.45 -23.68 1.87
N LYS A 110 -22.75 -23.82 1.57
CA LYS A 110 -23.86 -23.55 2.50
C LYS A 110 -23.83 -24.34 3.81
N ASP A 111 -23.14 -25.49 3.84
CA ASP A 111 -23.01 -26.35 5.02
C ASP A 111 -21.72 -26.02 5.81
N ARG A 112 -20.86 -25.15 5.27
CA ARG A 112 -19.60 -24.68 5.86
C ARG A 112 -19.80 -23.39 6.64
N THR A 113 -20.76 -23.41 7.55
CA THR A 113 -21.12 -22.30 8.45
C THR A 113 -20.12 -22.17 9.60
N LEU A 114 -20.14 -21.02 10.27
CA LEU A 114 -19.38 -20.75 11.48
C LEU A 114 -19.72 -21.75 12.58
N THR A 115 -18.72 -22.13 13.36
CA THR A 115 -18.91 -22.81 14.63
C THR A 115 -19.38 -21.80 15.68
N ASP A 116 -19.82 -22.26 16.86
CA ASP A 116 -20.17 -21.34 17.95
C ASP A 116 -18.97 -20.48 18.38
N LEU A 117 -17.77 -21.07 18.38
CA LEU A 117 -16.53 -20.32 18.57
C LEU A 117 -16.31 -19.29 17.45
N GLY A 118 -16.57 -19.65 16.20
CA GLY A 118 -16.45 -18.71 15.07
C GLY A 118 -17.41 -17.52 15.15
N ARG A 119 -18.64 -17.76 15.62
CA ARG A 119 -19.62 -16.68 15.89
C ARG A 119 -19.13 -15.75 17.00
N LEU A 120 -18.62 -16.32 18.09
CA LEU A 120 -18.03 -15.55 19.20
C LEU A 120 -16.80 -14.74 18.75
N GLN A 121 -15.92 -15.33 17.96
CA GLN A 121 -14.76 -14.66 17.38
C GLN A 121 -15.17 -13.46 16.51
N ALA A 122 -16.17 -13.65 15.64
CA ALA A 122 -16.69 -12.58 14.80
C ALA A 122 -17.32 -11.45 15.63
N ASP A 123 -18.04 -11.82 16.70
CA ASP A 123 -18.67 -10.87 17.62
C ASP A 123 -17.62 -10.01 18.35
N LEU A 124 -16.58 -10.64 18.91
CA LEU A 124 -15.46 -9.94 19.55
C LEU A 124 -14.74 -9.00 18.58
N THR A 125 -14.56 -9.41 17.32
CA THR A 125 -13.99 -8.55 16.28
C THR A 125 -14.90 -7.37 15.95
N GLY A 126 -16.22 -7.57 15.88
CA GLY A 126 -17.18 -6.49 15.72
C GLY A 126 -17.10 -5.46 16.86
N GLN A 127 -17.09 -5.93 18.11
CA GLN A 127 -16.92 -5.08 19.29
C GLN A 127 -15.59 -4.29 19.24
N ARG A 128 -14.48 -4.96 18.86
CA ARG A 128 -13.18 -4.29 18.71
C ARG A 128 -13.22 -3.18 17.67
N LEU A 129 -13.86 -3.40 16.53
CA LEU A 129 -13.98 -2.41 15.46
C LEU A 129 -14.83 -1.21 15.89
N ALA A 130 -15.92 -1.45 16.64
CA ALA A 130 -16.75 -0.38 17.21
C ALA A 130 -15.97 0.51 18.20
N LEU A 131 -15.10 -0.08 19.02
CA LEU A 131 -14.25 0.64 19.97
C LEU A 131 -13.21 1.56 19.33
N LEU A 132 -12.96 1.44 18.02
CA LEU A 132 -12.03 2.35 17.32
C LEU A 132 -12.64 3.74 17.09
N ASP A 133 -13.96 3.89 17.25
CA ASP A 133 -14.69 5.16 17.01
C ASP A 133 -14.42 5.74 15.61
N ILE A 134 -14.38 4.85 14.61
CA ILE A 134 -14.19 5.17 13.21
C ILE A 134 -15.56 5.10 12.51
N LYS A 135 -15.86 6.10 11.68
CA LYS A 135 -16.97 6.02 10.73
C LYS A 135 -16.57 5.11 9.57
N TRP A 136 -17.24 3.97 9.44
CA TRP A 136 -16.92 2.97 8.43
C TRP A 136 -17.68 3.26 7.12
N ASP A 137 -16.96 3.40 6.01
CA ASP A 137 -17.57 3.77 4.73
C ASP A 137 -18.20 2.59 4.00
N LEU A 138 -17.60 1.40 4.13
CA LEU A 138 -17.98 0.23 3.34
C LEU A 138 -17.55 -1.06 4.02
N LEU A 139 -18.44 -2.05 4.07
CA LEU A 139 -18.13 -3.43 4.38
C LEU A 139 -18.34 -4.28 3.14
N VAL A 140 -17.26 -4.85 2.62
CA VAL A 140 -17.32 -5.85 1.55
C VAL A 140 -17.09 -7.22 2.14
N GLN A 141 -17.92 -8.19 1.80
CA GLN A 141 -17.76 -9.57 2.22
C GLN A 141 -17.66 -10.52 1.03
N SER A 142 -16.84 -11.54 1.18
CA SER A 142 -16.83 -12.65 0.22
C SER A 142 -18.19 -13.36 0.23
N THR A 143 -18.61 -13.82 -0.95
CA THR A 143 -19.83 -14.60 -1.17
C THR A 143 -19.81 -16.01 -0.59
N MET A 144 -18.71 -16.46 0.02
CA MET A 144 -18.66 -17.75 0.72
C MET A 144 -19.34 -17.67 2.09
N THR A 145 -20.11 -18.68 2.45
CA THR A 145 -21.01 -18.72 3.61
C THR A 145 -20.35 -18.25 4.92
N ARG A 146 -19.18 -18.81 5.27
CA ARG A 146 -18.42 -18.42 6.48
C ARG A 146 -18.03 -16.94 6.52
N ALA A 147 -17.76 -16.32 5.36
CA ALA A 147 -17.42 -14.90 5.29
C ALA A 147 -18.68 -14.03 5.41
N GLN A 148 -19.79 -14.43 4.77
CA GLN A 148 -21.08 -13.74 4.90
C GLN A 148 -21.60 -13.75 6.35
N GLU A 149 -21.52 -14.90 7.04
CA GLU A 149 -21.90 -14.98 8.45
C GLU A 149 -20.99 -14.12 9.35
N THR A 150 -19.67 -14.11 9.09
CA THR A 150 -18.74 -13.25 9.83
C THR A 150 -19.05 -11.77 9.61
N GLY A 151 -19.23 -11.35 8.36
CA GLY A 151 -19.55 -9.97 8.00
C GLY A 151 -20.88 -9.51 8.57
N THR A 152 -21.89 -10.37 8.55
CA THR A 152 -23.20 -10.11 9.16
C THR A 152 -23.11 -9.91 10.67
N ILE A 153 -22.28 -10.69 11.37
CA ILE A 153 -22.08 -10.51 12.82
C ILE A 153 -21.34 -9.20 13.10
N ILE A 154 -20.26 -8.92 12.37
CA ILE A 154 -19.48 -7.68 12.53
C ILE A 154 -20.36 -6.45 12.28
N ALA A 155 -21.16 -6.44 11.21
CA ALA A 155 -22.00 -5.31 10.83
C ALA A 155 -23.00 -4.88 11.93
N LYS A 156 -23.42 -5.78 12.81
CA LYS A 156 -24.33 -5.46 13.94
C LYS A 156 -23.71 -4.50 14.95
N HIS A 157 -22.39 -4.43 15.01
CA HIS A 157 -21.63 -3.56 15.93
C HIS A 157 -21.26 -2.21 15.30
N LEU A 158 -21.46 -2.06 14.00
CA LEU A 158 -21.10 -0.86 13.25
C LEU A 158 -22.32 0.05 13.06
N ASP A 159 -22.11 1.18 12.39
CA ASP A 159 -23.16 2.12 12.06
C ASP A 159 -24.31 1.44 11.30
N LYS A 160 -25.55 1.79 11.65
CA LYS A 160 -26.76 1.14 11.10
C LYS A 160 -26.92 1.35 9.59
N ASP A 161 -26.33 2.40 9.06
CA ASP A 161 -26.37 2.79 7.65
C ASP A 161 -25.13 2.35 6.86
N ILE A 162 -24.24 1.54 7.46
CA ILE A 162 -23.07 1.02 6.76
C ILE A 162 -23.48 0.27 5.49
N GLU A 163 -22.85 0.63 4.37
CA GLU A 163 -23.07 -0.08 3.12
C GLU A 163 -22.40 -1.46 3.17
N VAL A 164 -23.17 -2.52 2.92
CA VAL A 164 -22.67 -3.89 2.82
C VAL A 164 -22.74 -4.38 1.37
N ARG A 165 -21.62 -4.88 0.84
CA ARG A 165 -21.53 -5.42 -0.52
C ARG A 165 -20.95 -6.83 -0.55
N ASP A 166 -21.57 -7.69 -1.34
CA ASP A 166 -21.04 -9.02 -1.62
C ASP A 166 -20.07 -8.99 -2.81
N CYS A 167 -18.97 -9.75 -2.74
CA CYS A 167 -17.98 -9.77 -3.81
C CYS A 167 -17.32 -11.15 -4.02
N GLN A 168 -17.47 -11.71 -5.22
CA GLN A 168 -16.83 -12.96 -5.63
C GLN A 168 -15.31 -12.86 -5.83
N LEU A 169 -14.80 -11.66 -6.10
CA LEU A 169 -13.37 -11.44 -6.36
C LEU A 169 -12.49 -11.69 -5.12
N ILE A 170 -13.10 -11.71 -3.94
CA ILE A 170 -12.42 -11.96 -2.66
C ILE A 170 -12.81 -13.30 -2.03
N GLU A 171 -13.38 -14.25 -2.80
CA GLU A 171 -13.52 -15.65 -2.37
C GLU A 171 -12.17 -16.34 -2.19
N GLU A 172 -12.12 -17.37 -1.34
CA GLU A 172 -10.89 -18.12 -1.09
C GLU A 172 -10.39 -18.76 -2.39
N GLY A 173 -9.09 -18.96 -2.50
CA GLY A 173 -8.50 -19.59 -3.68
C GLY A 173 -7.01 -19.87 -3.53
N ALA A 174 -6.42 -20.39 -4.60
CA ALA A 174 -5.00 -20.60 -4.74
C ALA A 174 -4.40 -19.47 -5.59
N PRO A 175 -3.85 -18.38 -5.00
CA PRO A 175 -3.46 -17.19 -5.76
C PRO A 175 -2.31 -17.46 -6.71
N ILE A 176 -1.21 -18.05 -6.22
CA ILE A 176 -0.04 -18.48 -6.99
C ILE A 176 0.71 -19.58 -6.21
N PRO A 177 1.60 -20.36 -6.86
CA PRO A 177 2.46 -21.30 -6.15
C PRO A 177 3.30 -20.60 -5.05
N PRO A 178 3.34 -21.14 -3.82
CA PRO A 178 4.09 -20.57 -2.71
C PRO A 178 5.56 -20.97 -2.73
N GLU A 179 6.40 -20.15 -2.12
CA GLU A 179 7.80 -20.44 -1.82
C GLU A 179 8.08 -20.18 -0.32
N PRO A 180 8.47 -21.18 0.48
CA PRO A 180 8.78 -22.56 0.08
C PRO A 180 7.53 -23.38 -0.29
N PRO A 181 7.69 -24.44 -1.10
CA PRO A 181 6.60 -25.35 -1.42
C PRO A 181 6.14 -26.10 -0.16
N VAL A 182 4.83 -26.35 -0.06
CA VAL A 182 4.21 -27.03 1.09
C VAL A 182 3.67 -28.39 0.65
N GLY A 183 4.26 -29.47 1.16
CA GLY A 183 4.02 -30.82 0.65
C GLY A 183 2.56 -31.30 0.69
N HIS A 184 1.79 -30.90 1.70
CA HIS A 184 0.38 -31.28 1.87
C HIS A 184 -0.61 -30.36 1.14
N TRP A 185 -0.15 -29.25 0.56
CA TRP A 185 -0.98 -28.29 -0.15
C TRP A 185 -0.58 -28.26 -1.62
N ARG A 186 -1.33 -28.98 -2.47
CA ARG A 186 -1.04 -29.14 -3.89
C ARG A 186 -2.31 -28.97 -4.75
N PRO A 187 -2.76 -27.71 -4.95
CA PRO A 187 -3.81 -27.44 -5.91
C PRO A 187 -3.38 -27.86 -7.32
N GLU A 188 -4.36 -28.25 -8.14
CA GLU A 188 -4.13 -28.51 -9.56
C GLU A 188 -3.69 -27.23 -10.28
N PRO A 189 -2.79 -27.28 -11.27
CA PRO A 189 -2.34 -26.10 -12.02
C PRO A 189 -3.48 -25.21 -12.55
N LYS A 190 -4.57 -25.82 -13.05
CA LYS A 190 -5.77 -25.12 -13.53
C LYS A 190 -6.42 -24.22 -12.48
N GLN A 191 -6.34 -24.60 -11.21
CA GLN A 191 -6.94 -23.85 -10.11
C GLN A 191 -6.19 -22.54 -9.89
N PHE A 192 -4.85 -22.56 -9.97
CA PHE A 192 -4.05 -21.35 -9.91
C PHE A 192 -4.42 -20.39 -11.04
N PHE A 193 -4.60 -20.85 -12.28
CA PHE A 193 -4.95 -19.95 -13.38
C PHE A 193 -6.28 -19.21 -13.17
N GLN A 194 -7.30 -19.90 -12.67
CA GLN A 194 -8.62 -19.30 -12.43
C GLN A 194 -8.61 -18.39 -11.19
N ASP A 195 -8.07 -18.89 -10.08
CA ASP A 195 -8.06 -18.16 -8.81
C ASP A 195 -7.11 -16.97 -8.85
N SER A 196 -5.96 -17.08 -9.51
CA SER A 196 -4.99 -15.99 -9.64
C SER A 196 -5.60 -14.76 -10.31
N ALA A 197 -6.26 -14.95 -11.46
CA ALA A 197 -6.87 -13.85 -12.20
C ALA A 197 -8.00 -13.18 -11.39
N ARG A 198 -8.83 -13.99 -10.71
CA ARG A 198 -9.92 -13.50 -9.86
C ARG A 198 -9.40 -12.71 -8.66
N ILE A 199 -8.41 -13.24 -7.95
CA ILE A 199 -7.82 -12.60 -6.78
C ILE A 199 -7.06 -11.32 -7.19
N GLU A 200 -6.30 -11.34 -8.29
CA GLU A 200 -5.64 -10.15 -8.84
C GLU A 200 -6.66 -9.07 -9.24
N ALA A 201 -7.79 -9.45 -9.83
CA ALA A 201 -8.88 -8.51 -10.10
C ALA A 201 -9.47 -7.91 -8.80
N GLY A 202 -9.59 -8.73 -7.75
CA GLY A 202 -9.95 -8.26 -6.40
C GLY A 202 -8.94 -7.26 -5.84
N PHE A 203 -7.64 -7.53 -5.99
CA PHE A 203 -6.58 -6.61 -5.59
C PHE A 203 -6.73 -5.27 -6.29
N ARG A 204 -6.80 -5.26 -7.62
CA ARG A 204 -6.92 -4.02 -8.41
C ARG A 204 -8.22 -3.25 -8.14
N ARG A 205 -9.30 -3.96 -7.76
CA ARG A 205 -10.58 -3.33 -7.43
C ARG A 205 -10.53 -2.55 -6.12
N TYR A 206 -9.78 -3.01 -5.12
CA TYR A 206 -9.82 -2.44 -3.78
C TYR A 206 -8.53 -1.69 -3.38
N PHE A 207 -7.38 -2.07 -3.91
CA PHE A 207 -6.06 -1.50 -3.60
C PHE A 207 -5.66 -0.50 -4.67
N TYR A 208 -5.85 0.78 -4.37
CA TYR A 208 -5.47 1.91 -5.22
C TYR A 208 -5.45 3.21 -4.40
N ARG A 209 -4.72 4.24 -4.82
CA ARG A 209 -4.73 5.55 -4.15
C ARG A 209 -6.08 6.26 -4.29
N ALA A 210 -6.46 7.09 -3.32
CA ALA A 210 -7.74 7.81 -3.38
C ALA A 210 -7.86 8.63 -4.68
N PRO A 211 -9.03 8.66 -5.33
CA PRO A 211 -9.24 9.54 -6.48
C PRO A 211 -9.11 11.02 -6.02
N PRO A 212 -8.68 11.95 -6.89
CA PRO A 212 -8.45 13.34 -6.49
C PRO A 212 -9.69 14.07 -5.94
N GLU A 213 -10.88 13.59 -6.30
CA GLU A 213 -12.17 14.10 -5.83
C GLU A 213 -12.45 13.73 -4.36
N GLN A 214 -11.79 12.69 -3.82
CA GLN A 214 -11.92 12.29 -2.42
C GLN A 214 -11.05 13.21 -1.55
N THR A 215 -11.70 13.96 -0.65
CA THR A 215 -11.04 14.90 0.25
C THR A 215 -10.77 14.35 1.65
N GLU A 216 -11.58 13.39 2.11
CA GLU A 216 -11.49 12.79 3.44
C GLU A 216 -10.90 11.37 3.37
N ASP A 217 -10.25 10.97 4.46
CA ASP A 217 -9.77 9.60 4.64
C ASP A 217 -10.96 8.61 4.68
N THR A 218 -10.76 7.42 4.11
CA THR A 218 -11.82 6.39 4.04
C THR A 218 -11.40 5.09 4.71
N TYR A 219 -12.34 4.38 5.31
CA TYR A 219 -12.17 3.16 6.08
C TYR A 219 -13.08 2.05 5.53
N THR A 220 -12.47 1.10 4.82
CA THR A 220 -13.17 -0.03 4.20
C THR A 220 -12.82 -1.34 4.90
N LEU A 221 -13.84 -2.12 5.26
CA LEU A 221 -13.73 -3.49 5.75
C LEU A 221 -13.84 -4.48 4.60
N LEU A 222 -12.90 -5.44 4.52
CA LEU A 222 -12.93 -6.56 3.57
C LEU A 222 -12.95 -7.89 4.34
N VAL A 223 -14.12 -8.49 4.52
CA VAL A 223 -14.29 -9.79 5.19
C VAL A 223 -14.11 -10.94 4.20
N CYS A 224 -12.98 -11.63 4.29
CA CYS A 224 -12.58 -12.65 3.32
C CYS A 224 -11.76 -13.77 3.96
N HIS A 225 -10.67 -14.21 3.32
CA HIS A 225 -10.03 -15.50 3.59
C HIS A 225 -8.52 -15.40 3.66
N ALA A 226 -7.89 -16.46 4.19
CA ALA A 226 -6.49 -16.38 4.55
C ALA A 226 -5.58 -16.19 3.33
N ASN A 227 -5.75 -16.96 2.26
CA ASN A 227 -4.82 -16.89 1.12
C ASN A 227 -4.97 -15.57 0.37
N VAL A 228 -6.21 -15.09 0.24
CA VAL A 228 -6.54 -13.79 -0.35
C VAL A 228 -5.85 -12.65 0.42
N ILE A 229 -6.01 -12.60 1.74
CA ILE A 229 -5.40 -11.55 2.58
C ILE A 229 -3.88 -11.59 2.50
N ARG A 230 -3.27 -12.78 2.61
CA ARG A 230 -1.81 -12.96 2.53
C ARG A 230 -1.27 -12.46 1.19
N TYR A 231 -1.92 -12.85 0.10
CA TYR A 231 -1.55 -12.42 -1.25
C TYR A 231 -1.67 -10.90 -1.41
N PHE A 232 -2.77 -10.31 -0.95
CA PHE A 232 -2.98 -8.87 -0.97
C PHE A 232 -1.92 -8.13 -0.17
N VAL A 233 -1.54 -8.61 1.02
CA VAL A 233 -0.47 -8.01 1.83
C VAL A 233 0.85 -8.04 1.07
N CYS A 234 1.26 -9.20 0.54
CA CYS A 234 2.51 -9.30 -0.21
C CYS A 234 2.52 -8.36 -1.41
N LYS A 235 1.43 -8.31 -2.18
CA LYS A 235 1.29 -7.45 -3.36
C LYS A 235 1.29 -5.96 -3.01
N ALA A 236 0.51 -5.56 -2.00
CA ALA A 236 0.38 -4.17 -1.58
C ALA A 236 1.72 -3.62 -1.06
N LEU A 237 2.52 -4.44 -0.39
CA LEU A 237 3.84 -4.07 0.13
C LEU A 237 4.97 -4.33 -0.87
N GLN A 238 4.66 -4.81 -2.08
CA GLN A 238 5.63 -5.19 -3.12
C GLN A 238 6.68 -6.19 -2.63
N PHE A 239 6.28 -7.07 -1.70
CA PHE A 239 7.05 -8.25 -1.34
C PHE A 239 6.89 -9.34 -2.41
N PRO A 240 7.84 -10.29 -2.51
CA PRO A 240 7.67 -11.46 -3.37
C PRO A 240 6.33 -12.14 -3.07
N PRO A 241 5.40 -12.19 -4.04
CA PRO A 241 4.05 -12.65 -3.78
C PRO A 241 4.02 -14.14 -3.40
N GLU A 242 5.03 -14.93 -3.78
CA GLU A 242 5.20 -16.35 -3.46
C GLU A 242 5.37 -16.58 -1.94
N GLY A 243 5.77 -15.54 -1.21
CA GLY A 243 5.92 -15.58 0.25
C GLY A 243 4.60 -15.63 1.02
N TRP A 244 3.44 -15.64 0.35
CA TRP A 244 2.13 -15.54 0.98
C TRP A 244 1.87 -16.62 2.05
N LEU A 245 2.34 -17.86 1.88
CA LEU A 245 2.21 -18.92 2.90
C LEU A 245 3.13 -18.76 4.12
N ARG A 246 4.08 -17.82 4.11
CA ARG A 246 4.92 -17.50 5.27
C ARG A 246 4.15 -16.68 6.32
N LEU A 247 3.00 -16.12 5.95
CA LEU A 247 2.17 -15.29 6.80
C LEU A 247 1.06 -16.15 7.44
N SER A 248 1.01 -16.24 8.77
CA SER A 248 -0.09 -16.91 9.47
C SER A 248 -1.16 -15.89 9.88
N LEU A 249 -2.43 -16.24 9.69
CA LEU A 249 -3.56 -15.38 10.04
C LEU A 249 -4.52 -16.16 10.94
N ASN A 250 -4.89 -15.64 12.10
CA ASN A 250 -5.89 -16.23 12.98
C ASN A 250 -7.32 -15.99 12.44
N HIS A 251 -8.28 -16.84 12.82
CA HIS A 251 -9.70 -16.62 12.51
C HIS A 251 -10.20 -15.31 13.11
N ALA A 252 -11.08 -14.60 12.38
CA ALA A 252 -11.59 -13.27 12.74
C ALA A 252 -10.50 -12.22 13.07
N SER A 253 -9.26 -12.44 12.60
CA SER A 253 -8.17 -11.49 12.81
C SER A 253 -8.28 -10.26 11.94
N ILE A 254 -7.76 -9.14 12.44
CA ILE A 254 -7.75 -7.84 11.74
C ILE A 254 -6.36 -7.62 11.13
N THR A 255 -6.31 -7.35 9.83
CA THR A 255 -5.10 -6.89 9.13
C THR A 255 -5.37 -5.50 8.57
N TRP A 256 -4.52 -4.52 8.89
CA TRP A 256 -4.76 -3.11 8.56
C TRP A 256 -3.67 -2.55 7.66
N LEU A 257 -4.06 -2.10 6.47
CA LEU A 257 -3.21 -1.40 5.50
C LEU A 257 -3.69 0.05 5.31
N SER A 258 -2.76 0.98 5.16
CA SER A 258 -3.00 2.36 4.73
C SER A 258 -2.35 2.60 3.38
N ILE A 259 -3.13 3.08 2.41
CA ILE A 259 -2.64 3.54 1.11
C ILE A 259 -2.58 5.06 1.16
N MET A 260 -1.37 5.59 1.14
CA MET A 260 -1.09 7.02 1.23
C MET A 260 -1.40 7.72 -0.11
N PRO A 261 -1.63 9.05 -0.10
CA PRO A 261 -1.93 9.80 -1.33
C PRO A 261 -0.83 9.73 -2.40
N ASN A 262 0.43 9.58 -1.98
CA ASN A 262 1.58 9.44 -2.86
C ASN A 262 1.79 8.01 -3.40
N GLY A 263 0.86 7.09 -3.15
CA GLY A 263 0.94 5.70 -3.55
C GLY A 263 1.71 4.79 -2.60
N ASN A 264 2.39 5.31 -1.56
CA ASN A 264 3.04 4.45 -0.58
C ASN A 264 2.02 3.62 0.21
N VAL A 265 2.38 2.39 0.56
CA VAL A 265 1.53 1.50 1.36
C VAL A 265 2.19 1.20 2.70
N VAL A 266 1.42 1.28 3.78
CA VAL A 266 1.86 0.99 5.15
C VAL A 266 1.02 -0.14 5.74
N LEU A 267 1.66 -1.23 6.16
CA LEU A 267 1.03 -2.26 6.99
C LEU A 267 1.08 -1.80 8.45
N ARG A 268 -0.08 -1.48 9.01
CA ARG A 268 -0.24 -1.02 10.40
C ARG A 268 -0.29 -2.19 11.38
N SER A 269 -0.95 -3.28 10.99
CA SER A 269 -1.06 -4.50 11.78
C SER A 269 -1.37 -5.70 10.89
N LEU A 270 -0.91 -6.89 11.27
CA LEU A 270 -1.15 -8.15 10.55
C LEU A 270 -1.64 -9.22 11.52
N SER A 271 -2.79 -9.81 11.21
CA SER A 271 -3.44 -10.84 12.03
C SER A 271 -3.66 -10.45 13.51
N ASP A 272 -4.08 -9.21 13.77
CA ASP A 272 -4.40 -8.78 15.12
C ASP A 272 -5.60 -9.58 15.67
N THR A 273 -5.36 -10.22 16.80
CA THR A 273 -6.35 -10.94 17.63
C THR A 273 -6.16 -10.62 19.11
N GLY A 274 -5.45 -9.54 19.43
CA GLY A 274 -5.19 -9.13 20.82
C GLY A 274 -6.45 -8.72 21.58
N HIS A 275 -7.55 -8.47 20.88
CA HIS A 275 -8.88 -8.24 21.46
C HIS A 275 -9.61 -9.52 21.88
N MET A 276 -9.08 -10.70 21.56
CA MET A 276 -9.64 -11.99 21.96
C MET A 276 -8.87 -12.59 23.12
N ASP A 277 -9.57 -13.19 24.08
CA ASP A 277 -8.94 -14.05 25.08
C ASP A 277 -8.19 -15.21 24.38
N PRO A 278 -6.96 -15.57 24.81
CA PRO A 278 -6.18 -16.64 24.20
C PRO A 278 -6.93 -17.94 23.95
N LYS A 279 -7.88 -18.32 24.83
CA LYS A 279 -8.68 -19.56 24.67
C LYS A 279 -9.59 -19.55 23.44
N TYR A 280 -9.87 -18.38 22.87
CA TYR A 280 -10.71 -18.23 21.68
C TYR A 280 -9.89 -18.10 20.40
N ILE A 281 -8.56 -18.01 20.47
CA ILE A 281 -7.71 -17.80 19.30
C ILE A 281 -7.45 -19.14 18.60
N THR A 282 -7.81 -19.22 17.32
CA THR A 282 -7.54 -20.39 16.47
C THR A 282 -7.04 -19.97 15.09
N SER A 283 -6.19 -20.77 14.46
CA SER A 283 -5.64 -20.50 13.11
C SER A 283 -5.87 -21.63 12.11
N ARG A 284 -6.07 -22.86 12.60
CA ARG A 284 -6.41 -24.06 11.83
C ARG A 284 -7.78 -24.59 12.24
N THR A 285 -8.44 -25.24 11.31
CA THR A 285 -9.69 -25.99 11.51
C THR A 285 -9.32 -27.46 11.63
N GLY A 286 -8.94 -27.88 12.83
CA GLY A 286 -8.56 -29.26 13.15
C GLY A 286 -8.14 -29.34 14.62
N PRO A 287 -8.27 -30.50 15.29
CA PRO A 287 -7.75 -30.67 16.64
C PRO A 287 -6.22 -30.47 16.59
N GLY A 288 -5.69 -29.76 17.58
CA GLY A 288 -4.24 -29.54 17.73
C GLY A 288 -3.46 -30.84 17.80
#